data_AF-A0A5C6EKG4-F1
#
_entry.id   AF-A0A5C6EKG4-F1
#
_cell.length_a   1.000
_cell.length_b   1.000
_cell.length_c   1.000
_cell.angle_alpha   90.00
_cell.angle_beta   90.00
_cell.angle_gamma   90.00
#
_symmetry.space_group_name_H-M   'P 1'
#
loop_
_entity.id
_entity.type
_entity.pdbx_description
1 polymer ?
#
loop_
_entity_poly.entity_id
_entity_poly.type
_entity_poly.pdbx_seq_one_letter_code
_entity_poly.pdbx_strand_id
1 'polypeptide(L)'
;MNPETNESNDAVVDIDPADPQASEFVKYAAHASWLAPIAALLVEGRFSSVASDATNYGYIATLALILAVSILTIAGFVLGIYAFVRGRNVNGVRKPAAIGVVLCLGFLVLFLGGVVHGFRNATANDEITDNDLVTEMSLFAGDAVKVAHDQFEIPLDYSPESIEFVEVILAQLHDQHAEKPFTSSQLTDHALQWGGYVGEVLKTFGDCDWALESSDGSGTYPIVCDDNTEVLPIDWCYVRIAYGAEHDVRPKFAAVANGRHRLDAAPSSSIDSGPQDEF
;
A
#
# COMPACT_ATOMS: atom_id res chain seq x y z
N MET A 1 12.93 -69.89 -21.30
CA MET A 1 13.09 -69.57 -22.75
C MET A 1 11.69 -69.32 -23.28
N ASN A 2 11.26 -68.13 -23.67
CA ASN A 2 11.93 -66.86 -24.00
C ASN A 2 11.02 -65.68 -23.56
N PRO A 3 11.55 -64.51 -23.17
CA PRO A 3 10.75 -63.33 -22.87
C PRO A 3 10.43 -62.55 -24.15
N GLU A 4 9.17 -62.11 -24.27
CA GLU A 4 8.67 -61.26 -25.35
C GLU A 4 9.19 -59.83 -25.20
N THR A 5 9.72 -59.29 -26.30
CA THR A 5 10.22 -57.92 -26.42
C THR A 5 9.08 -56.94 -26.68
N ASN A 6 8.98 -55.94 -25.81
CA ASN A 6 8.09 -54.78 -25.89
C ASN A 6 8.53 -53.85 -27.04
N GLU A 7 7.70 -53.71 -28.08
CA GLU A 7 7.95 -52.86 -29.23
C GLU A 7 7.41 -51.44 -28.97
N SER A 8 8.35 -50.47 -28.98
CA SER A 8 8.13 -49.03 -28.84
C SER A 8 7.22 -48.49 -29.94
N ASN A 9 6.08 -47.89 -29.56
CA ASN A 9 5.25 -47.06 -30.45
C ASN A 9 5.87 -45.65 -30.55
N ASP A 10 6.96 -45.52 -31.31
CA ASP A 10 7.45 -44.23 -31.78
C ASP A 10 6.63 -43.80 -33.00
N ALA A 11 5.44 -43.25 -32.74
CA ALA A 11 4.64 -42.55 -33.73
C ALA A 11 5.29 -41.20 -34.06
N VAL A 12 6.35 -41.23 -34.88
CA VAL A 12 6.86 -40.04 -35.56
C VAL A 12 5.78 -39.60 -36.54
N VAL A 13 5.07 -38.54 -36.17
CA VAL A 13 4.11 -37.86 -37.06
C VAL A 13 4.94 -37.20 -38.16
N ASP A 14 5.00 -37.86 -39.31
CA ASP A 14 5.68 -37.35 -40.50
C ASP A 14 4.81 -36.21 -41.08
N ILE A 15 5.23 -34.98 -40.82
CA ILE A 15 4.54 -33.78 -41.31
C ILE A 15 4.99 -33.57 -42.76
N ASP A 16 4.10 -33.83 -43.71
CA ASP A 16 4.34 -33.56 -45.13
C ASP A 16 4.61 -32.06 -45.35
N PRO A 17 5.84 -31.66 -45.72
CA PRO A 17 6.21 -30.26 -45.90
C PRO A 17 5.52 -29.62 -47.12
N ALA A 18 4.83 -30.40 -47.95
CA ALA A 18 4.03 -29.90 -49.06
C ALA A 18 2.58 -29.56 -48.67
N ASP A 19 2.14 -29.83 -47.43
CA ASP A 19 0.79 -29.47 -46.99
C ASP A 19 0.65 -27.94 -46.88
N PRO A 20 -0.17 -27.30 -47.74
CA PRO A 20 -0.37 -25.86 -47.70
C PRO A 20 -0.90 -25.37 -46.34
N GLN A 21 -1.62 -26.20 -45.60
CA GLN A 21 -2.15 -25.86 -44.27
C GLN A 21 -1.09 -25.85 -43.18
N ALA A 22 -0.08 -26.72 -43.26
CA ALA A 22 1.04 -26.72 -42.31
C ALA A 22 1.85 -25.41 -42.40
N SER A 23 1.99 -24.86 -43.61
CA SER A 23 2.70 -23.60 -43.86
C SER A 23 1.97 -22.36 -43.28
N GLU A 24 0.64 -22.36 -43.26
CA GLU A 24 -0.17 -21.29 -42.68
C GLU A 24 -0.12 -21.33 -41.15
N PHE A 25 -0.17 -22.52 -40.55
CA PHE A 25 -0.14 -22.67 -39.09
C PHE A 25 1.20 -22.21 -38.47
N VAL A 26 2.32 -22.50 -39.14
CA VAL A 26 3.66 -22.03 -38.72
C VAL A 26 3.79 -20.52 -38.84
N LYS A 27 3.17 -19.88 -39.85
CA LYS A 27 3.12 -18.42 -39.95
C LYS A 27 2.33 -17.81 -38.79
N TYR A 28 1.14 -18.32 -38.47
CA TYR A 28 0.33 -17.80 -37.35
C TYR A 28 1.02 -18.00 -35.99
N ALA A 29 1.66 -19.14 -35.75
CA ALA A 29 2.40 -19.40 -34.51
C ALA A 29 3.62 -18.47 -34.36
N ALA A 30 4.35 -18.19 -35.45
CA ALA A 30 5.45 -17.23 -35.46
C ALA A 30 4.96 -15.76 -35.30
N HIS A 31 3.76 -15.44 -35.76
CA HIS A 31 3.13 -14.15 -35.55
C HIS A 31 2.48 -13.96 -34.16
N ALA A 32 2.37 -14.99 -33.33
CA ALA A 32 1.86 -14.85 -31.96
C ALA A 32 2.99 -14.76 -30.91
N SER A 33 4.19 -15.28 -31.20
CA SER A 33 5.31 -15.34 -30.25
C SER A 33 5.94 -13.97 -29.94
N TRP A 34 5.85 -12.99 -30.84
CA TRP A 34 6.35 -11.62 -30.59
C TRP A 34 5.51 -10.84 -29.57
N LEU A 35 4.25 -11.25 -29.32
CA LEU A 35 3.39 -10.60 -28.34
C LEU A 35 3.73 -10.99 -26.90
N ALA A 36 4.31 -12.17 -26.68
CA ALA A 36 4.68 -12.66 -25.35
C ALA A 36 5.66 -11.73 -24.60
N PRO A 37 6.76 -11.25 -25.20
CA PRO A 37 7.65 -10.29 -24.53
C PRO A 37 7.01 -8.91 -24.32
N ILE A 38 6.07 -8.48 -25.18
CA ILE A 38 5.35 -7.21 -25.00
C ILE A 38 4.35 -7.30 -23.84
N ALA A 39 3.64 -8.42 -23.72
CA ALA A 39 2.77 -8.69 -22.59
C ALA A 39 3.58 -8.78 -21.28
N ALA A 40 4.75 -9.42 -21.30
CA ALA A 40 5.65 -9.49 -20.15
C ALA A 40 6.18 -8.10 -19.74
N LEU A 41 6.60 -7.26 -20.71
CA LEU A 41 7.03 -5.88 -20.46
C LEU A 41 5.92 -4.98 -19.92
N LEU A 42 4.68 -5.16 -20.39
CA LEU A 42 3.51 -4.42 -19.89
C LEU A 42 3.13 -4.83 -18.46
N VAL A 43 3.40 -6.09 -18.09
CA VAL A 43 3.22 -6.61 -16.74
C VAL A 43 4.33 -6.09 -15.82
N GLU A 44 5.61 -6.32 -16.15
CA GLU A 44 6.76 -5.93 -15.32
C GLU A 44 6.88 -4.41 -15.13
N GLY A 45 6.63 -3.60 -16.17
CA GLY A 45 6.75 -2.15 -16.08
C GLY A 45 5.62 -1.44 -15.31
N ARG A 46 4.47 -2.11 -15.13
CA ARG A 46 3.31 -1.54 -14.40
C ARG A 46 3.35 -1.89 -12.91
N PHE A 47 3.84 -3.08 -12.55
CA PHE A 47 3.88 -3.48 -11.13
C PHE A 47 4.95 -2.74 -10.32
N SER A 48 6.04 -2.28 -10.95
CA SER A 48 7.07 -1.50 -10.26
C SER A 48 6.69 -0.03 -9.98
N SER A 49 5.80 0.56 -10.80
CA SER A 49 5.36 1.96 -10.61
C SER A 49 4.08 2.10 -9.76
N VAL A 50 3.32 1.02 -9.56
CA VAL A 50 2.10 1.03 -8.74
C VAL A 50 2.40 0.88 -7.25
N ALA A 51 3.58 0.37 -6.89
CA ALA A 51 3.98 0.19 -5.50
C ALA A 51 4.40 1.50 -4.79
N SER A 52 4.71 2.58 -5.52
CA SER A 52 5.19 3.84 -4.92
C SER A 52 4.12 4.93 -4.76
N ASP A 53 2.99 4.83 -5.45
CA ASP A 53 1.88 5.78 -5.32
C ASP A 53 0.60 5.01 -4.97
N ALA A 54 0.36 4.82 -3.67
CA ALA A 54 -0.87 4.24 -3.11
C ALA A 54 -2.09 5.19 -3.26
N THR A 55 -2.20 5.90 -4.38
CA THR A 55 -3.34 6.76 -4.69
C THR A 55 -4.33 6.02 -5.59
N ASN A 56 -5.57 6.52 -5.64
CA ASN A 56 -6.69 6.04 -6.45
C ASN A 56 -6.34 5.65 -7.91
N TYR A 57 -5.24 6.18 -8.47
CA TYR A 57 -4.72 5.82 -9.79
C TYR A 57 -4.26 4.37 -9.93
N GLY A 58 -3.63 3.79 -8.90
CA GLY A 58 -3.21 2.39 -8.90
C GLY A 58 -4.42 1.47 -9.07
N TYR A 59 -5.48 1.72 -8.29
CA TYR A 59 -6.72 0.96 -8.31
C TYR A 59 -7.49 1.08 -9.64
N ILE A 60 -7.58 2.30 -10.20
CA ILE A 60 -8.22 2.50 -11.51
C ILE A 60 -7.46 1.78 -12.63
N ALA A 61 -6.13 1.78 -12.58
CA ALA A 61 -5.31 1.10 -13.57
C ALA A 61 -5.47 -0.43 -13.51
N THR A 62 -5.54 -1.03 -12.31
CA THR A 62 -5.84 -2.46 -12.15
C THR A 62 -7.23 -2.81 -12.65
N LEU A 63 -8.25 -2.00 -12.33
CA LEU A 63 -9.61 -2.21 -12.84
C LEU A 63 -9.67 -2.13 -14.37
N ALA A 64 -8.98 -1.15 -14.98
CA ALA A 64 -8.91 -1.00 -16.43
C ALA A 64 -8.24 -2.20 -17.10
N LEU A 65 -7.16 -2.73 -16.51
CA LEU A 65 -6.48 -3.94 -17.00
C LEU A 65 -7.41 -5.17 -16.93
N ILE A 66 -8.10 -5.35 -15.79
CA ILE A 66 -9.05 -6.45 -15.59
C ILE A 66 -10.19 -6.37 -16.63
N LEU A 67 -10.74 -5.18 -16.87
CA LEU A 67 -11.77 -4.95 -17.87
C LEU A 67 -11.27 -5.29 -19.28
N ALA A 68 -10.07 -4.84 -19.65
CA ALA A 68 -9.50 -5.07 -20.97
C ALA A 68 -9.27 -6.58 -21.24
N VAL A 69 -8.70 -7.30 -20.26
CA VAL A 69 -8.52 -8.75 -20.36
C VAL A 69 -9.87 -9.43 -20.52
N SER A 70 -10.87 -9.07 -19.72
CA SER A 70 -12.21 -9.65 -19.78
C SER A 70 -12.88 -9.45 -21.14
N ILE A 71 -12.77 -8.26 -21.73
CA ILE A 71 -13.31 -7.95 -23.07
C ILE A 71 -12.66 -8.84 -24.13
N LEU A 72 -11.33 -9.02 -24.09
CA LEU A 72 -10.61 -9.86 -25.03
C LEU A 72 -11.03 -11.34 -24.93
N THR A 73 -11.22 -11.86 -23.72
CA THR A 73 -11.70 -13.24 -23.50
C THR A 73 -13.11 -13.43 -24.06
N ILE A 74 -14.00 -12.46 -23.82
CA ILE A 74 -15.39 -12.50 -24.32
C ILE A 74 -15.39 -12.43 -25.85
N ALA A 75 -14.61 -11.54 -26.46
CA ALA A 75 -14.53 -11.40 -27.91
C ALA A 75 -14.02 -12.70 -28.58
N GLY A 76 -12.98 -13.32 -28.02
CA GLY A 76 -12.47 -14.62 -28.49
C GLY A 76 -13.51 -15.73 -28.38
N PHE A 77 -14.26 -15.76 -27.28
CA PHE A 77 -15.34 -16.73 -27.07
C PHE A 77 -16.48 -16.56 -28.09
N VAL A 78 -16.93 -15.32 -28.33
CA VAL A 78 -17.98 -15.01 -29.31
C VAL A 78 -17.56 -15.39 -30.72
N LEU A 79 -16.31 -15.08 -31.12
CA LEU A 79 -15.75 -15.48 -32.42
C LEU A 79 -15.68 -17.01 -32.56
N GLY A 80 -15.30 -17.72 -31.50
CA GLY A 80 -15.27 -19.18 -31.45
C GLY A 80 -16.65 -19.80 -31.66
N ILE A 81 -17.68 -19.28 -30.96
CA ILE A 81 -19.08 -19.71 -31.14
C ILE A 81 -19.55 -19.40 -32.55
N TYR A 82 -19.26 -18.20 -33.06
CA TYR A 82 -19.66 -17.80 -34.40
C TYR A 82 -19.08 -18.73 -35.47
N ALA A 83 -17.78 -19.03 -35.39
CA ALA A 83 -17.12 -19.98 -36.28
C ALA A 83 -17.71 -21.40 -36.16
N PHE A 84 -18.05 -21.83 -34.94
CA PHE A 84 -18.69 -23.13 -34.70
C PHE A 84 -20.09 -23.23 -35.32
N VAL A 85 -20.92 -22.20 -35.15
CA VAL A 85 -22.29 -22.16 -35.69
C VAL A 85 -22.27 -22.05 -37.21
N ARG A 86 -21.37 -21.24 -37.77
CA ARG A 86 -21.23 -21.01 -39.22
C ARG A 86 -20.54 -22.19 -39.93
N GLY A 87 -19.70 -22.95 -39.24
CA GLY A 87 -18.95 -24.11 -39.76
C GLY A 87 -19.77 -25.38 -40.01
N ARG A 88 -21.06 -25.27 -40.36
CA ARG A 88 -21.85 -26.43 -40.80
C ARG A 88 -21.58 -26.73 -42.28
N ASN A 89 -20.93 -27.87 -42.51
CA ASN A 89 -20.73 -28.59 -43.78
C ASN A 89 -19.64 -28.12 -44.75
N VAL A 90 -18.37 -28.21 -44.32
CA VAL A 90 -17.27 -28.45 -45.25
C VAL A 90 -16.44 -29.64 -44.75
N ASN A 91 -16.66 -30.79 -45.38
CA ASN A 91 -15.82 -31.99 -45.49
C ASN A 91 -14.75 -32.23 -44.40
N GLY A 92 -15.13 -32.98 -43.35
CA GLY A 92 -14.23 -33.99 -42.76
C GLY A 92 -13.23 -33.59 -41.67
N VAL A 93 -12.94 -32.30 -41.43
CA VAL A 93 -11.94 -31.93 -40.41
C VAL A 93 -12.58 -31.25 -39.19
N ARG A 94 -12.98 -32.08 -38.20
CA ARG A 94 -13.59 -31.64 -36.93
C ARG A 94 -12.56 -31.60 -35.79
N LYS A 95 -11.69 -30.58 -35.65
CA LYS A 95 -10.85 -30.44 -34.42
C LYS A 95 -10.54 -29.03 -33.87
N PRO A 96 -10.55 -27.90 -34.60
CA PRO A 96 -10.01 -26.65 -34.03
C PRO A 96 -10.95 -25.93 -33.04
N ALA A 97 -12.27 -26.11 -33.14
CA ALA A 97 -13.22 -25.39 -32.28
C ALA A 97 -13.23 -25.89 -30.82
N ALA A 98 -12.94 -27.17 -30.58
CA ALA A 98 -12.92 -27.73 -29.23
C ALA A 98 -11.74 -27.18 -28.39
N ILE A 99 -10.58 -26.97 -29.04
CA ILE A 99 -9.37 -26.45 -28.38
C ILE A 99 -9.63 -25.02 -27.88
N GLY A 100 -10.28 -24.17 -28.68
CA GLY A 100 -10.59 -22.79 -28.29
C GLY A 100 -11.51 -22.70 -27.06
N VAL A 101 -12.53 -23.57 -26.97
CA VAL A 101 -13.45 -23.60 -25.82
C VAL A 101 -12.73 -24.06 -24.56
N VAL A 102 -11.87 -25.08 -24.64
CA VAL A 102 -11.10 -25.59 -23.50
C VAL A 102 -10.11 -24.53 -22.98
N LEU A 103 -9.44 -23.81 -23.88
CA LEU A 103 -8.53 -22.72 -23.49
C LEU A 103 -9.27 -21.57 -22.81
N CYS A 104 -10.44 -21.16 -23.33
CA CYS A 104 -11.24 -20.10 -22.68
C CYS A 104 -11.70 -20.50 -21.28
N LEU A 105 -12.14 -21.76 -21.10
CA LEU A 105 -12.53 -22.28 -19.79
C LEU A 105 -11.34 -22.35 -18.82
N GLY A 106 -10.16 -22.75 -19.29
CA GLY A 106 -8.94 -22.75 -18.49
C GLY A 106 -8.57 -21.35 -17.98
N PHE A 107 -8.61 -20.35 -18.87
CA PHE A 107 -8.35 -18.95 -18.49
C PHE A 107 -9.41 -18.39 -17.52
N LEU A 108 -10.69 -18.73 -17.71
CA LEU A 108 -11.75 -18.32 -16.80
C LEU A 108 -11.51 -18.89 -15.39
N VAL A 109 -11.14 -20.17 -15.28
CA VAL A 109 -10.86 -20.81 -13.99
C VAL A 109 -9.64 -20.19 -13.31
N LEU A 110 -8.57 -19.92 -14.05
CA LEU A 110 -7.39 -19.24 -13.51
C LEU A 110 -7.70 -17.81 -13.06
N PHE A 111 -8.49 -17.08 -13.84
CA PHE A 111 -8.92 -15.73 -13.49
C PHE A 111 -9.79 -15.73 -12.22
N LEU A 112 -10.82 -16.60 -12.17
CA LEU A 112 -11.67 -16.74 -10.99
C LEU A 112 -10.88 -17.21 -9.76
N GLY A 113 -9.94 -18.14 -9.94
CA GLY A 113 -9.04 -18.61 -8.88
C GLY A 113 -8.14 -17.49 -8.36
N GLY A 114 -7.55 -16.69 -9.24
CA GLY A 114 -6.72 -15.54 -8.90
C GLY A 114 -7.52 -14.43 -8.19
N VAL A 115 -8.74 -14.15 -8.66
CA VAL A 115 -9.64 -13.18 -8.03
C VAL A 115 -10.04 -13.66 -6.63
N VAL A 116 -10.45 -14.93 -6.46
CA VAL A 116 -10.81 -15.48 -5.14
C VAL A 116 -9.60 -15.52 -4.20
N HIS A 117 -8.41 -15.85 -4.69
CA HIS A 117 -7.19 -15.84 -3.87
C HIS A 117 -6.80 -14.41 -3.47
N GLY A 118 -6.87 -13.47 -4.39
CA GLY A 118 -6.63 -12.05 -4.13
C GLY A 118 -7.63 -11.46 -3.13
N PHE A 119 -8.92 -11.76 -3.27
CA PHE A 119 -9.94 -11.35 -2.29
C PHE A 119 -9.71 -11.99 -0.93
N ARG A 120 -9.34 -13.28 -0.86
CA ARG A 120 -9.03 -13.94 0.42
C ARG A 120 -7.87 -13.29 1.15
N ASN A 121 -6.80 -12.93 0.43
CA ASN A 121 -5.66 -12.24 1.01
C ASN A 121 -5.99 -10.77 1.33
N ALA A 122 -6.85 -10.10 0.56
CA ALA A 122 -7.31 -8.73 0.85
C ALA A 122 -8.32 -8.65 2.00
N THR A 123 -8.97 -9.76 2.37
CA THR A 123 -9.87 -9.86 3.53
C THR A 123 -9.19 -10.40 4.79
N ALA A 124 -7.89 -10.71 4.73
CA ALA A 124 -7.12 -10.79 5.95
C ALA A 124 -7.01 -9.34 6.45
N ASN A 125 -7.91 -8.98 7.37
CA ASN A 125 -7.74 -7.78 8.18
C ASN A 125 -6.45 -8.00 8.96
N ASP A 126 -5.30 -7.58 8.39
CA ASP A 126 -4.13 -7.37 9.21
C ASP A 126 -4.56 -6.31 10.23
N GLU A 127 -4.66 -6.77 11.47
CA GLU A 127 -4.84 -5.89 12.61
C GLU A 127 -3.67 -4.91 12.57
N ILE A 128 -3.97 -3.62 12.34
CA ILE A 128 -2.94 -2.58 12.33
C ILE A 128 -2.19 -2.73 13.65
N THR A 129 -0.88 -2.89 13.58
CA THR A 129 -0.03 -3.03 14.76
C THR A 129 0.58 -1.68 15.15
N ASP A 130 1.04 -1.55 16.39
CA ASP A 130 1.75 -0.34 16.82
C ASP A 130 2.99 -0.08 15.94
N ASN A 131 3.65 -1.12 15.43
CA ASN A 131 4.80 -0.97 14.52
C ASN A 131 4.40 -0.35 13.17
N ASP A 132 3.20 -0.68 12.66
CA ASP A 132 2.69 -0.08 11.44
C ASP A 132 2.41 1.40 11.65
N LEU A 133 1.81 1.75 12.80
CA LEU A 133 1.59 3.13 13.20
C LEU A 133 2.90 3.92 13.35
N VAL A 134 3.91 3.36 14.02
CA VAL A 134 5.22 4.01 14.17
C VAL A 134 5.83 4.30 12.80
N THR A 135 5.72 3.35 11.87
CA THR A 135 6.19 3.52 10.49
C THR A 135 5.42 4.63 9.79
N GLU A 136 4.09 4.64 9.93
CA GLU A 136 3.22 5.64 9.31
C GLU A 136 3.47 7.06 9.86
N MET A 137 3.60 7.22 11.17
CA MET A 137 3.90 8.51 11.79
C MET A 137 5.27 9.05 11.39
N SER A 138 6.27 8.18 11.22
CA SER A 138 7.58 8.55 10.69
C SER A 138 7.49 9.03 9.23
N LEU A 139 6.63 8.42 8.41
CA LEU A 139 6.37 8.88 7.04
C LEU A 139 5.71 10.26 7.04
N PHE A 140 4.71 10.50 7.88
CA PHE A 140 4.08 11.81 8.03
C PHE A 140 5.07 12.88 8.46
N ALA A 141 5.94 12.58 9.42
CA ALA A 141 7.00 13.49 9.84
C ALA A 141 8.00 13.79 8.70
N GLY A 142 8.39 12.77 7.93
CA GLY A 142 9.25 12.93 6.76
C GLY A 142 8.61 13.81 5.67
N ASP A 143 7.30 13.68 5.46
CA ASP A 143 6.55 14.51 4.52
C ASP A 143 6.34 15.94 5.04
N ALA A 144 6.21 16.14 6.36
CA ALA A 144 6.25 17.46 6.98
C ALA A 144 7.55 18.21 6.67
N VAL A 145 8.71 17.54 6.77
CA VAL A 145 10.01 18.14 6.43
C VAL A 145 10.05 18.59 4.96
N LYS A 146 9.59 17.73 4.04
CA LYS A 146 9.55 18.08 2.60
C LYS A 146 8.62 19.25 2.33
N VAL A 147 7.40 19.22 2.87
CA VAL A 147 6.40 20.26 2.66
C VAL A 147 6.84 21.59 3.28
N ALA A 148 7.43 21.57 4.48
CA ALA A 148 7.99 22.77 5.10
C ALA A 148 9.04 23.42 4.19
N HIS A 149 9.95 22.64 3.63
CA HIS A 149 10.95 23.14 2.70
C HIS A 149 10.33 23.66 1.39
N ASP A 150 9.51 22.84 0.73
CA ASP A 150 9.06 23.11 -0.64
C ASP A 150 7.95 24.17 -0.73
N GLN A 151 7.10 24.27 0.29
CA GLN A 151 5.93 25.18 0.28
C GLN A 151 6.11 26.39 1.19
N PHE A 152 6.85 26.25 2.28
CA PHE A 152 7.01 27.30 3.29
C PHE A 152 8.41 27.91 3.31
N GLU A 153 9.38 27.33 2.58
CA GLU A 153 10.79 27.71 2.61
C GLU A 153 11.39 27.66 4.03
N ILE A 154 10.89 26.74 4.86
CA ILE A 154 11.25 26.57 6.26
C ILE A 154 12.00 25.24 6.44
N PRO A 155 13.24 25.25 6.97
CA PRO A 155 13.96 24.01 7.26
C PRO A 155 13.47 23.39 8.58
N LEU A 156 13.15 22.10 8.51
CA LEU A 156 12.87 21.26 9.67
C LEU A 156 13.94 20.16 9.76
N ASP A 157 14.48 19.93 10.96
CA ASP A 157 15.67 19.11 11.19
C ASP A 157 15.55 18.16 12.39
N TYR A 158 14.33 17.95 12.89
CA TYR A 158 14.00 17.18 14.09
C TYR A 158 14.63 17.71 15.39
N SER A 159 15.17 18.94 15.39
CA SER A 159 15.63 19.58 16.63
C SER A 159 14.45 20.09 17.46
N PRO A 160 14.59 20.21 18.79
CA PRO A 160 13.59 20.87 19.62
C PRO A 160 13.29 22.32 19.18
N GLU A 161 14.31 23.03 18.70
CA GLU A 161 14.20 24.40 18.20
C GLU A 161 13.29 24.48 16.96
N SER A 162 13.22 23.41 16.15
CA SER A 162 12.37 23.36 14.96
C SER A 162 10.87 23.42 15.26
N ILE A 163 10.44 23.23 16.51
CA ILE A 163 9.03 23.37 16.92
C ILE A 163 8.56 24.82 16.79
N GLU A 164 9.45 25.81 16.92
CA GLU A 164 9.13 27.21 16.63
C GLU A 164 8.71 27.39 15.17
N PHE A 165 9.38 26.68 14.25
CA PHE A 165 9.07 26.73 12.83
C PHE A 165 7.76 26.00 12.51
N VAL A 166 7.48 24.88 13.17
CA VAL A 166 6.18 24.20 13.06
C VAL A 166 5.05 25.12 13.47
N GLU A 167 5.19 25.85 14.59
CA GLU A 167 4.16 26.81 15.03
C GLU A 167 3.93 27.93 14.00
N VAL A 168 4.98 28.44 13.35
CA VAL A 168 4.83 29.42 12.25
C VAL A 168 3.98 28.84 11.12
N ILE A 169 4.22 27.58 10.74
CA ILE A 169 3.45 26.90 9.68
C ILE A 169 2.00 26.68 10.12
N LEU A 170 1.76 26.22 11.34
CA LEU A 170 0.42 26.02 11.89
C LEU A 170 -0.38 27.34 11.95
N ALA A 171 0.29 28.46 12.25
CA ALA A 171 -0.33 29.78 12.19
C ALA A 171 -0.79 30.14 10.77
N GLN A 172 0.06 29.91 9.76
CA GLN A 172 -0.30 30.16 8.37
C GLN A 172 -1.44 29.25 7.89
N LEU A 173 -1.46 27.99 8.32
CA LEU A 173 -2.56 27.06 8.01
C LEU A 173 -3.87 27.48 8.67
N HIS A 174 -3.82 28.01 9.89
CA HIS A 174 -5.00 28.61 10.53
C HIS A 174 -5.52 29.82 9.73
N ASP A 175 -4.65 30.71 9.29
CA ASP A 175 -5.04 31.86 8.47
C ASP A 175 -5.70 31.41 7.16
N GLN A 176 -5.12 30.41 6.48
CA GLN A 176 -5.70 29.79 5.29
C GLN A 176 -7.07 29.15 5.57
N HIS A 177 -7.22 28.46 6.70
CA HIS A 177 -8.48 27.87 7.14
C HIS A 177 -9.55 28.94 7.41
N ALA A 178 -9.16 30.07 8.00
CA ALA A 178 -10.06 31.19 8.26
C ALA A 178 -10.53 31.88 6.97
N GLU A 179 -9.65 31.99 5.96
CA GLU A 179 -10.00 32.50 4.64
C GLU A 179 -10.89 31.54 3.84
N LYS A 180 -10.54 30.25 3.84
CA LYS A 180 -11.27 29.18 3.17
C LYS A 180 -11.28 27.93 4.05
N PRO A 181 -12.42 27.65 4.72
CA PRO A 181 -12.52 26.51 5.62
C PRO A 181 -12.10 25.21 4.95
N PHE A 182 -11.12 24.55 5.56
CA PHE A 182 -10.74 23.19 5.24
C PHE A 182 -11.87 22.24 5.61
N THR A 183 -12.01 21.18 4.82
CA THR A 183 -12.87 20.04 5.19
C THR A 183 -12.26 19.31 6.39
N SER A 184 -13.07 18.54 7.12
CA SER A 184 -12.59 17.74 8.25
C SER A 184 -11.44 16.81 7.86
N SER A 185 -11.50 16.19 6.68
CA SER A 185 -10.41 15.34 6.16
C SER A 185 -9.11 16.14 6.00
N GLN A 186 -9.17 17.34 5.41
CA GLN A 186 -7.99 18.18 5.23
C GLN A 186 -7.39 18.65 6.56
N LEU A 187 -8.23 18.96 7.56
CA LEU A 187 -7.74 19.27 8.91
C LEU A 187 -7.02 18.07 9.53
N THR A 188 -7.60 16.87 9.40
CA THR A 188 -6.98 15.63 9.86
C THR A 188 -5.65 15.36 9.15
N ASP A 189 -5.59 15.52 7.82
CA ASP A 189 -4.37 15.30 7.04
C ASP A 189 -3.25 16.24 7.48
N HIS A 190 -3.54 17.54 7.66
CA HIS A 190 -2.58 18.49 8.20
C HIS A 190 -2.17 18.16 9.64
N ALA A 191 -3.13 17.76 10.49
CA ALA A 191 -2.86 17.41 11.87
C ALA A 191 -1.96 16.16 11.98
N LEU A 192 -2.20 15.13 11.16
CA LEU A 192 -1.35 13.94 11.08
C LEU A 192 0.07 14.30 10.63
N GLN A 193 0.19 15.12 9.59
CA GLN A 193 1.47 15.54 9.06
C GLN A 193 2.31 16.32 10.10
N TRP A 194 1.77 17.42 10.63
CA TRP A 194 2.52 18.26 11.57
C TRP A 194 2.61 17.65 12.96
N GLY A 195 1.55 16.95 13.41
CA GLY A 195 1.54 16.21 14.67
C GLY A 195 2.51 15.04 14.67
N GLY A 196 2.61 14.32 13.55
CA GLY A 196 3.63 13.27 13.35
C GLY A 196 5.04 13.82 13.53
N TYR A 197 5.34 14.98 12.92
CA TYR A 197 6.63 15.64 13.12
C TYR A 197 6.88 16.04 14.58
N VAL A 198 5.93 16.72 15.22
CA VAL A 198 6.06 17.13 16.64
C VAL A 198 6.28 15.90 17.53
N GLY A 199 5.59 14.80 17.23
CA GLY A 199 5.73 13.56 17.95
C GLY A 199 7.10 12.91 17.78
N GLU A 200 7.63 12.84 16.57
CA GLU A 200 8.99 12.34 16.32
C GLU A 200 10.07 13.18 17.03
N VAL A 201 9.87 14.50 17.15
CA VAL A 201 10.75 15.35 17.96
C VAL A 201 10.60 15.03 19.46
N LEU A 202 9.39 14.79 19.97
CA LEU A 202 9.19 14.41 21.37
C LEU A 202 9.91 13.10 21.75
N LYS A 203 9.98 12.14 20.83
CA LYS A 203 10.70 10.87 21.02
C LYS A 203 12.20 11.05 21.26
N THR A 204 12.78 12.23 20.97
CA THR A 204 14.20 12.49 21.29
C THR A 204 14.45 12.82 22.76
N PHE A 205 13.40 13.01 23.57
CA PHE A 205 13.48 13.44 24.97
C PHE A 205 13.28 12.31 25.99
N GLY A 206 13.18 11.06 25.54
CA GLY A 206 13.08 9.90 26.41
C GLY A 206 12.44 8.72 25.69
N ASP A 207 12.24 7.63 26.42
CA ASP A 207 11.59 6.44 25.92
C ASP A 207 10.08 6.69 25.79
N CYS A 208 9.68 7.24 24.64
CA CYS A 208 8.28 7.37 24.24
C CYS A 208 8.08 6.76 22.86
N ASP A 209 6.91 6.17 22.62
CA ASP A 209 6.55 5.64 21.31
C ASP A 209 5.08 5.86 20.99
N TRP A 210 4.73 5.73 19.71
CA TRP A 210 3.35 5.83 19.26
C TRP A 210 2.55 4.61 19.72
N ALA A 211 1.27 4.82 20.06
CA ALA A 211 0.33 3.75 20.35
C ALA A 211 -0.98 3.95 19.57
N LEU A 212 -1.64 2.84 19.22
CA LEU A 212 -2.89 2.86 18.46
C LEU A 212 -4.09 3.43 19.20
N GLU A 213 -4.14 3.21 20.51
CA GLU A 213 -5.25 3.63 21.35
C GLU A 213 -4.77 4.54 22.47
N SER A 214 -5.46 5.67 22.63
CA SER A 214 -5.36 6.49 23.81
C SER A 214 -6.09 5.86 25.00
N SER A 215 -5.60 6.10 26.21
CA SER A 215 -6.24 5.63 27.45
C SER A 215 -7.67 6.18 27.63
N ASP A 216 -7.97 7.32 27.00
CA ASP A 216 -9.28 7.98 27.04
C ASP A 216 -10.26 7.52 25.95
N GLY A 217 -9.82 6.68 25.01
CA GLY A 217 -10.63 6.19 23.89
C GLY A 217 -11.04 7.27 22.89
N SER A 218 -10.32 8.39 22.83
CA SER A 218 -10.55 9.48 21.87
C SER A 218 -10.42 9.05 20.40
N GLY A 219 -9.72 7.93 20.13
CA GLY A 219 -9.43 7.46 18.79
C GLY A 219 -8.35 8.27 18.08
N THR A 220 -7.60 9.07 18.84
CA THR A 220 -6.38 9.73 18.39
C THR A 220 -5.19 8.82 18.68
N TYR A 221 -4.10 8.94 17.90
CA TYR A 221 -2.84 8.25 18.14
C TYR A 221 -1.98 9.02 19.16
N PRO A 222 -1.86 8.56 20.41
CA PRO A 222 -0.96 9.17 21.39
C PRO A 222 0.50 8.78 21.15
N ILE A 223 1.38 9.60 21.72
CA ILE A 223 2.69 9.17 22.16
C ILE A 223 2.58 8.78 23.64
N VAL A 224 2.94 7.54 23.95
CA VAL A 224 3.00 7.00 25.30
C VAL A 224 4.45 6.93 25.74
N CYS A 225 4.73 7.53 26.88
CA CYS A 225 6.05 7.55 27.48
C CYS A 225 6.22 6.46 28.55
N ASP A 226 7.45 6.12 28.92
CA ASP A 226 7.80 5.12 29.96
C ASP A 226 7.15 5.36 31.34
N ASP A 227 6.81 6.59 31.67
CA ASP A 227 6.05 6.97 32.88
C ASP A 227 4.52 6.83 32.71
N ASN A 228 4.06 6.25 31.60
CA ASN A 228 2.68 6.18 31.12
C ASN A 228 2.01 7.55 30.89
N THR A 229 2.79 8.63 30.74
CA THR A 229 2.24 9.90 30.28
C THR A 229 1.87 9.78 28.81
N GLU A 230 0.63 10.16 28.50
CA GLU A 230 0.15 10.25 27.13
C GLU A 230 0.21 11.69 26.64
N VAL A 231 0.70 11.86 25.42
CA VAL A 231 0.79 13.14 24.72
C VAL A 231 0.06 12.99 23.39
N LEU A 232 -0.69 14.02 22.97
CA LEU A 232 -1.52 13.98 21.77
C LEU A 232 -1.09 15.06 20.75
N PRO A 233 0.08 14.93 20.09
CA PRO A 233 0.61 15.96 19.19
C PRO A 233 -0.30 16.25 18.00
N ILE A 234 -0.99 15.22 17.48
CA ILE A 234 -1.95 15.34 16.38
C ILE A 234 -3.11 16.26 16.79
N ASP A 235 -3.69 16.03 17.97
CA ASP A 235 -4.77 16.88 18.48
C ASP A 235 -4.30 18.30 18.74
N TRP A 236 -3.08 18.50 19.24
CA TRP A 236 -2.53 19.84 19.42
C TRP A 236 -2.49 20.61 18.10
N CYS A 237 -2.00 19.98 17.03
CA CYS A 237 -1.92 20.59 15.70
C CYS A 237 -3.32 20.81 15.10
N TYR A 238 -4.22 19.83 15.24
CA TYR A 238 -5.61 19.95 14.78
C TYR A 238 -6.30 21.17 15.41
N VAL A 239 -6.28 21.23 16.74
CA VAL A 239 -6.93 22.30 17.50
C VAL A 239 -6.26 23.65 17.20
N ARG A 240 -4.94 23.68 17.01
CA ARG A 240 -4.20 24.88 16.62
C ARG A 240 -4.64 25.44 15.27
N ILE A 241 -4.83 24.58 14.27
CA ILE A 241 -5.29 25.00 12.93
C ILE A 241 -6.77 25.41 12.98
N ALA A 242 -7.60 24.66 13.70
CA ALA A 242 -9.04 24.87 13.71
C ALA A 242 -9.47 26.11 14.53
N TYR A 243 -8.83 26.38 15.66
CA TYR A 243 -9.31 27.36 16.63
C TYR A 243 -8.39 28.58 16.78
N GLY A 244 -7.08 28.43 16.57
CA GLY A 244 -6.15 29.55 16.47
C GLY A 244 -5.10 29.61 17.59
N ALA A 245 -4.55 30.80 17.79
CA ALA A 245 -3.30 31.02 18.53
C ALA A 245 -3.38 30.69 20.03
N GLU A 246 -4.57 30.62 20.63
CA GLU A 246 -4.75 30.18 22.01
C GLU A 246 -4.38 28.71 22.22
N HIS A 247 -4.21 27.96 21.13
CA HIS A 247 -3.82 26.56 21.12
C HIS A 247 -2.39 26.33 20.62
N ASP A 248 -1.52 27.33 20.79
CA ASP A 248 -0.07 27.25 20.48
C ASP A 248 0.55 25.94 20.98
N VAL A 249 1.33 25.29 20.10
CA VAL A 249 1.91 23.96 20.39
C VAL A 249 3.18 24.05 21.25
N ARG A 250 3.90 25.18 21.20
CA ARG A 250 5.19 25.37 21.87
C ARG A 250 5.11 25.23 23.40
N PRO A 251 4.18 25.87 24.13
CA PRO A 251 4.12 25.72 25.58
C PRO A 251 3.76 24.29 26.00
N LYS A 252 2.98 23.56 25.19
CA LYS A 252 2.62 22.16 25.45
C LYS A 252 3.83 21.26 25.25
N PHE A 253 4.54 21.41 24.13
CA PHE A 253 5.79 20.72 23.85
C PHE A 253 6.84 20.96 24.94
N ALA A 254 7.07 22.23 25.30
CA ALA A 254 8.04 22.60 26.32
C ALA A 254 7.68 22.04 27.71
N ALA A 255 6.40 21.96 28.06
CA ALA A 255 5.97 21.35 29.32
C ALA A 255 6.34 19.87 29.39
N VAL A 256 6.13 19.12 28.31
CA VAL A 256 6.52 17.71 28.21
C VAL A 256 8.05 17.59 28.25
N ALA A 257 8.77 18.24 27.34
CA ALA A 257 10.23 18.14 27.25
C ALA A 257 10.95 18.49 28.56
N ASN A 258 10.50 19.53 29.27
CA ASN A 258 11.07 19.92 30.57
C ASN A 258 10.73 18.94 31.70
N GLY A 259 9.55 18.32 31.66
CA GLY A 259 9.16 17.28 32.62
C GLY A 259 10.11 16.08 32.53
N ARG A 260 10.44 15.67 31.31
CA ARG A 260 11.31 14.51 31.02
C ARG A 260 12.76 14.76 31.42
N HIS A 261 13.33 15.91 31.06
CA HIS A 261 14.69 16.27 31.47
C HIS A 261 14.89 16.26 33.00
N ARG A 262 13.83 16.50 33.79
CA ARG A 262 13.91 16.41 35.27
C ARG A 262 13.93 14.98 35.78
N LEU A 263 13.26 14.05 35.10
CA LEU A 263 13.27 12.63 35.46
C LEU A 263 14.65 12.02 35.22
N ASP A 264 15.28 12.35 34.08
CA ASP A 264 16.63 11.85 33.74
C ASP A 264 17.72 12.44 34.64
N ALA A 265 17.53 13.69 35.10
CA ALA A 265 18.48 14.38 35.97
C ALA A 265 18.34 14.00 37.46
N ALA A 266 17.27 13.33 37.85
CA ALA A 266 17.08 12.87 39.23
C ALA A 266 18.02 11.69 39.50
N PRO A 267 19.01 11.81 40.41
CA PRO A 267 19.88 10.69 40.73
C PRO A 267 19.04 9.55 41.33
N SER A 268 19.25 8.32 40.84
CA SER A 268 18.59 7.07 41.28
C SER A 268 18.84 6.69 42.76
N SER A 269 19.35 7.62 43.56
CA SER A 269 19.78 7.45 44.94
C SER A 269 18.69 7.85 45.94
N SER A 270 17.55 7.15 45.97
CA SER A 270 16.71 7.10 47.18
C SER A 270 15.64 6.00 47.16
N ILE A 271 15.95 4.80 46.68
CA ILE A 271 15.28 3.61 47.22
C ILE A 271 16.03 3.28 48.51
N ASP A 272 15.75 4.06 49.54
CA ASP A 272 16.09 3.75 50.92
C ASP A 272 15.23 2.55 51.32
N SER A 273 15.79 1.36 51.17
CA SER A 273 15.28 0.13 51.76
C SER A 273 15.34 0.28 53.27
N GLY A 274 14.29 0.90 53.83
CA GLY A 274 14.07 1.00 55.26
C GLY A 274 14.05 -0.39 55.92
N PRO A 275 14.29 -0.47 57.24
CA PRO A 275 14.57 -1.71 57.92
C PRO A 275 13.41 -2.68 57.77
N GLN A 276 13.70 -3.91 57.33
CA GLN A 276 12.81 -5.03 57.55
C GLN A 276 12.82 -5.32 59.05
N ASP A 277 11.89 -4.70 59.77
CA ASP A 277 11.61 -5.08 61.15
C ASP A 277 10.94 -6.46 61.14
N GLU A 278 11.72 -7.44 61.57
CA GLU A 278 11.28 -8.78 61.97
C GLU A 278 10.22 -8.68 63.08
N PHE A 279 9.00 -9.18 62.83
CA PHE A 279 8.11 -9.73 63.86
C PHE A 279 7.23 -10.84 63.29
#